data_AF-A0A8C1Z294-F1
#
_entry.id   AF-A0A8C1Z294-F1
#
_cell.length_a   1.000
_cell.length_b   1.000
_cell.length_c   1.000
_cell.angle_alpha   90.00
_cell.angle_beta   90.00
_cell.angle_gamma   90.00
#
_symmetry.space_group_name_H-M   'P 1'
#
loop_
_entity.id
_entity.type
_entity.pdbx_description
1 polymer ?
#
loop_
_entity_poly.entity_id
_entity_poly.type
_entity_poly.pdbx_seq_one_letter_code
_entity_poly.pdbx_strand_id
1 'polypeptide(L)'
;MYLTIYLYISTFILKKIILNSRQILVTGCDSGFGQLDRRGLHVIAACLTEPGASRLRAAASPRLETLLLNVTDSASVESALERVRSETGERGETDSQIGCQLESSTARDKAEIQVTLKFLLLLKKARGRVVNVDSILGRVSLIGGGYCLTKYGVEAFSDSLNMMHFGAKVSIAEPGFFNTQVTDLSLIEDDLKKWWHNFPAEVRRAYGDSHLQDSESQRILFVKFCL
;
A
#
# COMPACT_ATOMS: atom_id res chain seq x y z
N MET A 1 -26.21 9.65 6.16
CA MET A 1 -24.75 9.43 6.15
C MET A 1 -24.35 8.43 5.07
N TYR A 2 -24.89 7.21 5.06
CA TYR A 2 -24.58 6.19 4.04
C TYR A 2 -24.85 6.60 2.59
N LEU A 3 -25.96 7.30 2.32
CA LEU A 3 -26.28 7.79 0.96
C LEU A 3 -25.30 8.88 0.47
N THR A 4 -24.85 9.76 1.37
CA THR A 4 -23.85 10.79 1.06
C THR A 4 -22.48 10.17 0.78
N ILE A 5 -22.09 9.14 1.54
CA ILE A 5 -20.86 8.36 1.32
C ILE A 5 -20.93 7.60 -0.02
N TYR A 6 -22.05 6.96 -0.33
CA TYR A 6 -22.25 6.24 -1.59
C TYR A 6 -22.18 7.16 -2.83
N LEU A 7 -22.80 8.35 -2.76
CA LEU A 7 -22.70 9.34 -3.83
C LEU A 7 -21.26 9.87 -3.96
N TYR A 8 -20.56 10.10 -2.84
CA TYR A 8 -19.16 10.54 -2.86
C TYR A 8 -18.23 9.50 -3.51
N ILE A 9 -18.36 8.22 -3.12
CA ILE A 9 -17.58 7.09 -3.68
C ILE A 9 -17.87 6.89 -5.17
N SER A 10 -19.14 6.97 -5.59
CA SER A 10 -19.52 6.77 -7.00
C SER A 10 -19.10 7.91 -7.93
N THR A 11 -18.88 9.12 -7.40
CA THR A 11 -18.40 10.28 -8.18
C THR A 11 -16.88 10.33 -8.38
N PHE A 12 -16.09 9.56 -7.62
CA PHE A 12 -14.65 9.43 -7.87
C PHE A 12 -14.41 8.46 -9.04
N ILE A 13 -14.41 9.04 -10.24
CA ILE A 13 -14.14 8.37 -11.51
C ILE A 13 -12.85 7.57 -11.40
N LEU A 14 -12.96 6.25 -11.54
CA LEU A 14 -11.83 5.34 -11.76
C LEU A 14 -11.08 5.75 -13.03
N LYS A 15 -10.10 6.65 -12.90
CA LYS A 15 -9.15 6.90 -13.98
C LYS A 15 -8.32 5.62 -14.14
N LYS A 16 -8.54 4.93 -15.26
CA LYS A 16 -7.70 3.81 -15.66
C LYS A 16 -6.26 4.31 -15.77
N ILE A 17 -5.40 3.89 -14.84
CA ILE A 17 -3.97 4.14 -14.92
C ILE A 17 -3.43 3.26 -16.05
N ILE A 18 -3.11 3.87 -17.18
CA ILE A 18 -2.48 3.17 -18.30
C ILE A 18 -0.98 3.09 -18.01
N LEU A 19 -0.50 1.87 -17.76
CA LEU A 19 0.91 1.57 -17.59
C LEU A 19 1.52 1.29 -18.98
N ASN A 20 2.18 2.27 -19.58
CA ASN A 20 2.94 2.11 -20.83
C ASN A 20 4.43 1.83 -20.57
N SER A 21 4.76 1.36 -19.37
CA SER A 21 6.11 1.25 -18.80
C SER A 21 6.93 0.13 -19.44
N ARG A 22 8.24 0.35 -19.60
CA ARG A 22 9.17 -0.75 -19.92
C ARG A 22 9.49 -1.62 -18.70
N GLN A 23 9.55 -1.03 -17.50
CA GLN A 23 9.86 -1.72 -16.25
C GLN A 23 9.04 -1.14 -15.08
N ILE A 24 8.66 -1.97 -14.11
CA ILE A 24 7.91 -1.58 -12.91
C ILE A 24 8.50 -2.25 -11.67
N LEU A 25 8.76 -1.47 -10.61
CA LEU A 25 9.00 -2.01 -9.27
C LEU A 25 7.64 -2.09 -8.57
N VAL A 26 7.30 -3.25 -7.99
CA VAL A 26 6.10 -3.48 -7.19
C VAL A 26 6.51 -3.98 -5.82
N THR A 27 6.16 -3.27 -4.74
CA THR A 27 6.43 -3.74 -3.37
C THR A 27 5.31 -4.69 -2.88
N GLY A 28 5.49 -5.32 -1.71
CA GLY A 28 4.41 -6.08 -1.06
C GLY A 28 3.89 -7.29 -1.86
N CYS A 29 4.75 -7.97 -2.61
CA CYS A 29 4.33 -8.98 -3.58
C CYS A 29 4.14 -10.41 -3.03
N ASP A 30 4.28 -10.65 -1.72
CA ASP A 30 4.23 -12.00 -1.10
C ASP A 30 2.89 -12.74 -1.30
N SER A 31 1.80 -12.00 -1.53
CA SER A 31 0.40 -12.48 -1.58
C SER A 31 -0.27 -12.40 -2.95
N GLY A 32 0.44 -11.98 -4.01
CA GLY A 32 -0.03 -12.17 -5.40
C GLY A 32 -0.17 -10.92 -6.29
N PHE A 33 -0.03 -9.71 -5.76
CA PHE A 33 -0.12 -8.47 -6.57
C PHE A 33 1.04 -8.27 -7.56
N GLY A 34 2.13 -9.02 -7.42
CA GLY A 34 3.31 -8.90 -8.26
C GLY A 34 3.19 -9.49 -9.68
N GLN A 35 2.13 -10.24 -10.01
CA GLN A 35 1.99 -10.94 -11.31
C GLN A 35 1.51 -10.02 -12.47
N LEU A 36 2.08 -8.83 -12.57
CA LEU A 36 1.80 -7.88 -13.65
C LEU A 36 2.57 -8.19 -14.94
N ASP A 37 3.52 -9.13 -14.87
CA ASP A 37 4.33 -9.60 -15.97
C ASP A 37 3.52 -10.27 -17.08
N ARG A 38 2.40 -10.92 -16.72
CA ARG A 38 1.42 -11.46 -17.68
C ARG A 38 0.73 -10.40 -18.52
N ARG A 39 0.76 -9.13 -18.10
CA ARG A 39 0.29 -7.98 -18.91
C ARG A 39 1.38 -7.43 -19.84
N GLY A 40 2.52 -8.11 -19.92
CA GLY A 40 3.62 -7.80 -20.81
C GLY A 40 4.66 -6.84 -20.24
N LEU A 41 4.52 -6.42 -18.98
CA LEU A 41 5.45 -5.52 -18.28
C LEU A 41 6.69 -6.28 -17.78
N HIS A 42 7.85 -5.62 -17.72
CA HIS A 42 8.98 -6.14 -16.92
C HIS A 42 8.80 -5.73 -15.47
N VAL A 43 8.76 -6.69 -14.56
CA VAL A 43 8.40 -6.47 -13.16
C VAL A 43 9.57 -6.82 -12.25
N ILE A 44 9.99 -5.88 -11.42
CA ILE A 44 10.78 -6.14 -10.22
C ILE A 44 9.78 -6.27 -9.08
N ALA A 45 9.50 -7.49 -8.62
CA ALA A 45 8.56 -7.76 -7.55
C ALA A 45 9.29 -7.85 -6.20
N ALA A 46 9.13 -6.83 -5.38
CA ALA A 46 9.66 -6.75 -4.04
C ALA A 46 8.78 -7.53 -3.04
N CYS A 47 9.35 -8.55 -2.42
CA CYS A 47 8.73 -9.40 -1.40
C CYS A 47 9.43 -9.21 -0.05
N LEU A 48 8.68 -9.29 1.04
CA LEU A 48 9.22 -9.27 2.39
C LEU A 48 9.94 -10.59 2.73
N THR A 49 9.44 -11.72 2.20
CA THR A 49 9.90 -13.05 2.59
C THR A 49 10.42 -13.86 1.42
N GLU A 50 11.45 -14.68 1.66
CA GLU A 50 12.00 -15.59 0.66
C GLU A 50 10.99 -16.66 0.20
N PRO A 51 10.15 -17.25 1.08
CA PRO A 51 9.05 -18.11 0.63
C PRO A 51 8.06 -17.39 -0.30
N GLY A 52 7.72 -16.13 -0.03
CA GLY A 52 6.88 -15.31 -0.90
C GLY A 52 7.52 -15.07 -2.26
N ALA A 53 8.78 -14.64 -2.27
CA ALA A 53 9.57 -14.46 -3.49
C ALA A 53 9.70 -15.75 -4.31
N SER A 54 9.95 -16.88 -3.65
CA SER A 54 10.09 -18.19 -4.31
C SER A 54 8.80 -18.66 -4.97
N ARG A 55 7.66 -18.52 -4.26
CA ARG A 55 6.34 -18.83 -4.84
C ARG A 55 6.04 -17.95 -6.06
N LEU A 56 6.37 -16.66 -5.98
CA LEU A 56 6.14 -15.74 -7.09
C LEU A 56 7.03 -16.08 -8.30
N ARG A 57 8.32 -16.35 -8.08
CA ARG A 57 9.25 -16.82 -9.13
C ARG A 57 8.77 -18.11 -9.81
N ALA A 58 8.23 -19.05 -9.05
CA ALA A 58 7.72 -20.30 -9.62
C ALA A 58 6.52 -20.11 -10.56
N ALA A 59 5.73 -19.04 -10.38
CA ALA A 59 4.54 -18.74 -11.18
C ALA A 59 4.75 -17.63 -12.23
N ALA A 60 5.97 -17.11 -12.33
CA ALA A 60 6.35 -15.94 -13.12
C ALA A 60 6.76 -16.28 -14.56
N SER A 61 6.59 -15.31 -15.46
CA SER A 61 7.24 -15.32 -16.77
C SER A 61 8.68 -14.80 -16.70
N PRO A 62 9.48 -14.92 -17.78
CA PRO A 62 10.84 -14.38 -17.84
C PRO A 62 10.95 -12.85 -17.67
N ARG A 63 9.82 -12.13 -17.63
CA ARG A 63 9.77 -10.68 -17.44
C ARG A 63 9.66 -10.27 -15.97
N LEU A 64 9.52 -11.21 -15.05
CA LEU A 64 9.43 -10.92 -13.61
C LEU A 64 10.69 -11.41 -12.90
N GLU A 65 11.31 -10.49 -12.17
CA GLU A 65 12.38 -10.76 -11.23
C GLU A 65 11.90 -10.43 -9.81
N THR A 66 12.39 -11.15 -8.80
CA THR A 66 12.02 -10.87 -7.41
C THR A 66 13.17 -10.25 -6.66
N LEU A 67 12.84 -9.31 -5.77
CA LEU A 67 13.75 -8.62 -4.88
C LEU A 67 13.27 -8.80 -3.44
N LEU A 68 14.17 -9.04 -2.49
CA LEU A 68 13.80 -8.98 -1.07
C LEU A 68 13.80 -7.53 -0.58
N LEU A 69 12.71 -7.11 0.04
CA LEU A 69 12.54 -5.76 0.56
C LEU A 69 11.72 -5.77 1.85
N ASN A 70 12.37 -5.38 2.94
CA ASN A 70 11.69 -4.96 4.17
C ASN A 70 11.62 -3.43 4.19
N VAL A 71 10.44 -2.88 3.91
CA VAL A 71 10.22 -1.42 3.89
C VAL A 71 10.41 -0.73 5.24
N THR A 72 10.40 -1.49 6.34
CA THR A 72 10.64 -0.94 7.68
C THR A 72 12.13 -0.89 8.04
N ASP A 73 13.00 -1.49 7.23
CA ASP A 73 14.45 -1.48 7.39
C ASP A 73 15.11 -0.58 6.35
N SER A 74 15.77 0.48 6.84
CA SER A 74 16.45 1.46 5.98
C SER A 74 17.59 0.85 5.16
N ALA A 75 18.30 -0.16 5.68
CA ALA A 75 19.38 -0.82 4.94
C ALA A 75 18.81 -1.66 3.80
N SER A 76 17.72 -2.38 4.04
CA SER A 76 16.98 -3.12 3.01
C SER A 76 16.45 -2.19 1.91
N VAL A 77 15.88 -1.04 2.27
CA VAL A 77 15.40 -0.04 1.29
C VAL A 77 16.54 0.52 0.43
N GLU A 78 17.71 0.80 1.02
CA GLU A 78 18.87 1.32 0.27
C GLU A 78 19.42 0.27 -0.70
N SER A 79 19.57 -0.99 -0.24
CA SER A 79 19.99 -2.10 -1.10
C SER A 79 19.03 -2.33 -2.28
N ALA A 80 17.71 -2.24 -2.03
CA ALA A 80 16.70 -2.34 -3.08
C ALA A 80 16.81 -1.19 -4.10
N LEU A 81 17.05 0.04 -3.62
CA LEU A 81 17.26 1.20 -4.48
C LEU A 81 18.51 1.04 -5.37
N GLU A 82 19.62 0.55 -4.82
CA GLU A 82 20.83 0.25 -5.58
C GLU A 82 20.58 -0.83 -6.64
N ARG A 83 19.85 -1.89 -6.28
CA ARG A 83 19.49 -2.95 -7.23
C ARG A 83 18.68 -2.41 -8.40
N VAL A 84 17.61 -1.66 -8.12
CA VAL A 84 16.76 -1.05 -9.16
C VAL A 84 17.57 -0.07 -10.02
N ARG A 85 18.47 0.72 -9.42
CA ARG A 85 19.38 1.62 -10.15
C ARG A 85 20.29 0.85 -11.11
N SER A 86 20.83 -0.30 -10.70
CA SER A 86 21.71 -1.10 -11.54
C SER A 86 20.99 -1.67 -12.78
N GLU A 87 19.72 -2.03 -12.64
CA GLU A 87 18.89 -2.58 -13.73
C GLU A 87 18.34 -1.52 -14.67
N THR A 88 18.00 -0.34 -14.14
CA THR A 88 17.44 0.78 -14.91
C THR A 88 18.51 1.66 -15.59
N GLY A 89 19.79 1.44 -15.26
CA GLY A 89 20.93 2.21 -15.75
C GLY A 89 21.03 3.62 -15.14
N GLU A 90 22.25 4.20 -15.15
CA GLU A 90 22.52 5.52 -14.53
C GLU A 90 21.68 6.68 -15.11
N ARG A 91 21.18 6.53 -16.33
CA ARG A 91 20.40 7.54 -17.05
C ARG A 91 18.91 7.54 -16.70
N GLY A 92 18.39 6.52 -16.01
CA GLY A 92 16.96 6.39 -15.77
C GLY A 92 16.13 6.36 -17.06
N GLU A 93 16.71 5.99 -18.21
CA GLU A 93 16.09 6.12 -19.55
C GLU A 93 14.88 5.20 -19.78
N THR A 94 14.54 4.36 -18.82
CA THR A 94 13.30 3.60 -18.83
C THR A 94 12.18 4.47 -18.25
N ASP A 95 11.01 4.49 -18.90
CA ASP A 95 9.71 4.88 -18.32
C ASP A 95 9.39 3.96 -17.12
N SER A 96 10.24 4.00 -16.09
CA SER A 96 10.18 3.17 -14.91
C SER A 96 9.09 3.74 -14.05
N GLN A 97 7.96 3.06 -14.05
CA GLN A 97 6.93 3.33 -13.08
C GLN A 97 7.33 2.59 -11.82
N ILE A 98 7.64 3.31 -10.75
CA ILE A 98 7.92 2.71 -9.44
C ILE A 98 6.56 2.66 -8.75
N GLY A 99 5.82 1.57 -8.95
CA GLY A 99 4.54 1.35 -8.31
C GLY A 99 4.75 0.74 -6.93
N CYS A 100 4.81 1.55 -5.87
CA CYS A 100 4.90 0.99 -4.52
C CYS A 100 3.50 0.49 -4.11
N GLN A 101 3.20 -0.80 -4.32
CA GLN A 101 2.01 -1.41 -3.73
C GLN A 101 2.35 -1.92 -2.33
N LEU A 102 1.78 -1.33 -1.28
CA LEU A 102 1.92 -1.85 0.07
C LEU A 102 0.56 -2.31 0.60
N GLU A 103 0.50 -3.57 1.03
CA GLU A 103 -0.63 -4.05 1.81
C GLU A 103 -0.62 -3.35 3.17
N SER A 104 -1.65 -2.54 3.39
CA SER A 104 -1.69 -1.53 4.45
C SER A 104 -1.89 -2.12 5.85
N SER A 105 -0.99 -1.77 6.76
CA SER A 105 -1.26 -1.62 8.18
C SER A 105 -0.67 -0.29 8.64
N THR A 106 -1.11 0.25 9.78
CA THR A 106 -0.74 1.60 10.27
C THR A 106 0.77 1.86 10.28
N ALA A 107 1.59 0.84 10.58
CA ALA A 107 3.06 0.96 10.57
C ALA A 107 3.67 0.98 9.17
N ARG A 108 3.00 0.38 8.18
CA ARG A 108 3.49 0.23 6.80
C ARG A 108 3.24 1.48 5.96
N ASP A 109 2.21 2.27 6.26
CA ASP A 109 1.94 3.52 5.54
C ASP A 109 3.06 4.56 5.74
N LYS A 110 3.67 4.62 6.94
CA LYS A 110 4.90 5.44 7.15
C LYS A 110 6.06 4.94 6.29
N ALA A 111 6.19 3.62 6.15
CA ALA A 111 7.23 3.02 5.33
C ALA A 111 7.02 3.30 3.83
N GLU A 112 5.76 3.36 3.36
CA GLU A 112 5.39 3.76 1.99
C GLU A 112 5.92 5.15 1.63
N ILE A 113 5.69 6.12 2.53
CA ILE A 113 6.19 7.49 2.38
C ILE A 113 7.72 7.48 2.29
N GLN A 114 8.40 6.74 3.17
CA GLN A 114 9.86 6.66 3.19
C GLN A 114 10.44 6.04 1.93
N VAL A 115 9.83 4.95 1.44
CA VAL A 115 10.22 4.33 0.16
C VAL A 115 10.06 5.34 -0.96
N THR A 116 8.91 6.01 -1.07
CA THR A 116 8.69 7.03 -2.10
C THR A 116 9.77 8.11 -2.08
N LEU A 117 10.08 8.65 -0.89
CA LEU A 117 11.13 9.66 -0.70
C LEU A 117 12.50 9.18 -1.19
N LYS A 118 12.89 7.94 -0.89
CA LYS A 118 14.17 7.34 -1.32
C LYS A 118 14.27 7.19 -2.84
N PHE A 119 13.15 6.96 -3.50
CA PHE A 119 13.09 6.78 -4.95
C PHE A 119 12.86 8.09 -5.73
N LEU A 120 12.59 9.23 -5.08
CA LEU A 120 12.31 10.51 -5.76
C LEU A 120 13.39 10.94 -6.76
N LEU A 121 14.67 10.77 -6.43
CA LEU A 121 15.75 11.16 -7.34
C LEU A 121 15.77 10.27 -8.60
N LEU A 122 15.50 8.97 -8.43
CA LEU A 122 15.43 8.04 -9.56
C LEU A 122 14.20 8.34 -10.42
N LEU A 123 13.04 8.56 -9.80
CA LEU A 123 11.81 9.00 -10.47
C LEU A 123 12.01 10.28 -11.27
N LYS A 124 12.70 11.27 -10.68
CA LYS A 124 13.04 12.53 -11.34
C LYS A 124 13.92 12.31 -12.56
N LYS A 125 15.03 11.57 -12.43
CA LYS A 125 15.93 11.28 -13.56
C LYS A 125 15.20 10.55 -14.68
N ALA A 126 14.37 9.59 -14.31
CA ALA A 126 13.63 8.77 -15.26
C ALA A 126 12.39 9.42 -15.85
N ARG A 127 11.99 10.61 -15.36
CA ARG A 127 10.67 11.20 -15.66
C ARG A 127 9.54 10.20 -15.45
N GLY A 128 9.72 9.34 -14.44
CA GLY A 128 8.90 8.17 -14.20
C GLY A 128 7.56 8.50 -13.54
N ARG A 129 6.86 7.46 -13.08
CA ARG A 129 5.63 7.59 -12.30
C ARG A 129 5.78 6.86 -10.98
N VAL A 130 5.32 7.48 -9.89
CA VAL A 130 5.01 6.77 -8.66
C VAL A 130 3.50 6.59 -8.53
N VAL A 131 3.09 5.40 -8.11
CA VAL A 131 1.71 5.10 -7.73
C VAL A 131 1.74 4.65 -6.28
N ASN A 132 1.16 5.45 -5.40
CA ASN A 132 0.95 5.12 -3.99
C ASN A 132 -0.42 4.47 -3.83
N VAL A 133 -0.53 3.48 -2.95
CA VAL A 133 -1.77 2.72 -2.75
C VAL A 133 -2.38 3.15 -1.42
N ASP A 134 -3.40 3.99 -1.54
CA ASP A 134 -4.17 4.48 -0.42
C ASP A 134 -5.43 3.60 -0.20
N SER A 135 -6.54 4.21 0.21
CA SER A 135 -7.79 3.53 0.50
C SER A 135 -8.91 4.55 0.41
N ILE A 136 -10.15 4.11 0.17
CA ILE A 136 -11.29 5.00 0.42
C ILE A 136 -11.31 5.59 1.84
N LEU A 137 -10.64 4.92 2.79
CA LEU A 137 -10.48 5.37 4.16
C LEU A 137 -9.45 6.51 4.35
N GLY A 138 -8.76 6.94 3.29
CA GLY A 138 -8.02 8.21 3.23
C GLY A 138 -8.89 9.42 2.88
N ARG A 139 -10.15 9.20 2.47
CA ARG A 139 -11.15 10.25 2.21
C ARG A 139 -12.22 10.35 3.28
N VAL A 140 -12.54 9.24 3.93
CA VAL A 140 -13.60 9.15 4.94
C VAL A 140 -13.18 8.26 6.11
N SER A 141 -13.50 8.69 7.33
CA SER A 141 -13.14 7.94 8.54
C SER A 141 -14.30 7.06 8.98
N LEU A 142 -14.41 5.87 8.39
CA LEU A 142 -15.47 4.90 8.71
C LEU A 142 -15.05 3.88 9.77
N ILE A 143 -13.74 3.65 9.90
CA ILE A 143 -13.17 2.84 10.98
C ILE A 143 -12.32 3.74 11.87
N GLY A 144 -12.56 3.69 13.17
CA GLY A 144 -11.76 4.46 14.12
C GLY A 144 -10.33 3.92 14.27
N GLY A 145 -9.45 4.74 14.85
CA GLY A 145 -8.07 4.37 15.18
C GLY A 145 -7.04 4.81 14.14
N GLY A 146 -5.85 4.22 14.22
CA GLY A 146 -4.68 4.70 13.47
C GLY A 146 -4.76 4.52 11.95
N TYR A 147 -5.56 3.57 11.45
CA TYR A 147 -5.59 3.24 10.02
C TYR A 147 -6.07 4.40 9.13
N CYS A 148 -7.21 5.03 9.44
CA CYS A 148 -7.67 6.19 8.69
C CYS A 148 -6.66 7.34 8.79
N LEU A 149 -6.09 7.57 9.97
CA LEU A 149 -5.07 8.61 10.14
C LEU A 149 -3.89 8.44 9.19
N THR A 150 -3.40 7.21 9.02
CA THR A 150 -2.27 6.96 8.15
C THR A 150 -2.63 7.03 6.67
N LYS A 151 -3.84 6.62 6.27
CA LYS A 151 -4.31 6.77 4.88
C LYS A 151 -4.54 8.22 4.47
N TYR A 152 -5.14 9.04 5.34
CA TYR A 152 -5.15 10.50 5.14
C TYR A 152 -3.73 11.08 5.02
N GLY A 153 -2.77 10.53 5.76
CA GLY A 153 -1.36 10.92 5.66
C GLY A 153 -0.73 10.58 4.31
N VAL A 154 -0.99 9.39 3.77
CA VAL A 154 -0.51 8.96 2.44
C VAL A 154 -1.13 9.81 1.34
N GLU A 155 -2.43 10.12 1.45
CA GLU A 155 -3.14 11.02 0.53
C GLU A 155 -2.50 12.42 0.53
N ALA A 156 -2.41 13.06 1.70
CA ALA A 156 -1.83 14.40 1.83
C ALA A 156 -0.36 14.45 1.39
N PHE A 157 0.43 13.43 1.71
CA PHE A 157 1.81 13.31 1.24
C PHE A 157 1.85 13.26 -0.29
N SER A 158 1.06 12.40 -0.91
CA SER A 158 1.06 12.19 -2.36
C SER A 158 0.61 13.45 -3.11
N ASP A 159 -0.42 14.14 -2.62
CA ASP A 159 -0.88 15.43 -3.18
C ASP A 159 0.18 16.53 -3.05
N SER A 160 0.97 16.51 -1.98
CA SER A 160 2.05 17.49 -1.76
C SER A 160 3.28 17.26 -2.66
N LEU A 161 3.42 16.09 -3.29
CA LEU A 161 4.55 15.76 -4.16
C LEU A 161 4.41 16.45 -5.54
N ASN A 162 4.85 17.70 -5.63
CA ASN A 162 4.88 18.44 -6.90
C ASN A 162 6.05 18.01 -7.83
N MET A 163 5.92 16.81 -8.40
CA MET A 163 6.95 16.22 -9.29
C MET A 163 6.77 16.57 -10.77
N MET A 164 5.63 17.18 -11.13
CA MET A 164 5.27 17.46 -12.54
C MET A 164 6.27 18.40 -13.23
N HIS A 165 6.80 19.40 -12.51
CA HIS A 165 7.83 20.30 -13.04
C HIS A 165 9.12 19.59 -13.49
N PHE A 166 9.37 18.38 -12.97
CA PHE A 166 10.50 17.56 -13.36
C PHE A 166 10.15 16.49 -14.40
N GLY A 167 8.92 16.48 -14.92
CA GLY A 167 8.43 15.49 -15.87
C GLY A 167 8.01 14.15 -15.23
N ALA A 168 8.16 14.00 -13.92
CA ALA A 168 7.70 12.83 -13.18
C ALA A 168 6.25 12.99 -12.70
N LYS A 169 5.53 11.88 -12.57
CA LYS A 169 4.10 11.87 -12.24
C LYS A 169 3.85 11.16 -10.92
N VAL A 170 2.90 11.67 -10.14
CA VAL A 170 2.40 11.02 -8.93
C VAL A 170 0.95 10.62 -9.17
N SER A 171 0.55 9.47 -8.68
CA SER A 171 -0.83 9.00 -8.72
C SER A 171 -1.14 8.25 -7.45
N ILE A 172 -2.41 8.31 -7.06
CA ILE A 172 -2.92 7.62 -5.89
C ILE A 172 -3.94 6.63 -6.41
N ALA A 173 -3.79 5.37 -6.00
CA ALA A 173 -4.81 4.36 -6.19
C ALA A 173 -5.57 4.22 -4.87
N GLU A 174 -6.88 4.41 -4.90
CA GLU A 174 -7.75 4.34 -3.71
C GLU A 174 -8.72 3.14 -3.85
N PRO A 175 -8.25 1.90 -3.61
CA PRO A 175 -9.15 0.77 -3.61
C PRO A 175 -10.28 0.90 -2.58
N GLY A 176 -11.45 0.40 -2.96
CA GLY A 176 -12.51 0.04 -2.01
C GLY A 176 -12.17 -1.26 -1.28
N PHE A 177 -13.20 -1.94 -0.77
CA PHE A 177 -13.05 -3.19 -0.03
C PHE A 177 -13.00 -4.38 -0.99
N PHE A 178 -12.05 -5.28 -0.76
CA PHE A 178 -11.88 -6.55 -1.47
C PHE A 178 -11.17 -7.53 -0.53
N ASN A 179 -11.32 -8.83 -0.80
CA ASN A 179 -10.81 -9.88 0.07
C ASN A 179 -9.28 -9.82 0.20
N THR A 180 -8.82 -9.36 1.37
CA THR A 180 -7.41 -9.30 1.79
C THR A 180 -7.28 -9.65 3.27
N GLN A 181 -6.04 -9.76 3.76
CA GLN A 181 -5.78 -9.94 5.19
C GLN A 181 -6.32 -8.77 6.04
N VAL A 182 -6.41 -7.56 5.48
CA VAL A 182 -6.93 -6.37 6.19
C VAL A 182 -8.43 -6.48 6.46
N THR A 183 -9.15 -7.27 5.66
CA THR A 183 -10.57 -7.54 5.82
C THR A 183 -10.85 -8.90 6.46
N ASP A 184 -9.80 -9.61 6.94
CA ASP A 184 -9.97 -10.90 7.60
C ASP A 184 -10.55 -10.70 9.00
N LEU A 185 -11.74 -11.25 9.23
CA LEU A 185 -12.48 -11.06 10.47
C LEU A 185 -11.73 -11.63 11.68
N SER A 186 -11.01 -12.75 11.52
CA SER A 186 -10.27 -13.37 12.63
C SER A 186 -9.07 -12.53 13.03
N LEU A 187 -8.31 -12.00 12.06
CA LEU A 187 -7.19 -11.11 12.33
C LEU A 187 -7.65 -9.79 12.97
N ILE A 188 -8.78 -9.24 12.54
CA ILE A 188 -9.35 -8.02 13.13
C ILE A 188 -9.73 -8.25 14.60
N GLU A 189 -10.38 -9.38 14.90
CA GLU A 189 -10.79 -9.73 16.26
C GLU A 189 -9.58 -9.92 17.19
N ASP A 190 -8.57 -10.66 16.72
CA ASP A 190 -7.33 -10.90 17.46
C ASP A 190 -6.58 -9.59 17.74
N ASP A 191 -6.47 -8.72 16.73
CA ASP A 191 -5.86 -7.40 16.89
C ASP A 191 -6.64 -6.56 17.91
N LEU A 192 -7.96 -6.46 17.79
CA LEU A 192 -8.79 -5.69 18.74
C LEU A 192 -8.58 -6.15 20.19
N LYS A 193 -8.62 -7.46 20.44
CA LYS A 193 -8.36 -8.02 21.78
C LYS A 193 -6.96 -7.69 22.26
N LYS A 194 -5.96 -7.84 21.39
CA LYS A 194 -4.57 -7.50 21.71
C LYS A 194 -4.42 -6.03 22.08
N TRP A 195 -4.99 -5.12 21.30
CA TRP A 195 -5.01 -3.68 21.61
C TRP A 195 -5.72 -3.40 22.93
N TRP A 196 -6.87 -4.04 23.17
CA TRP A 196 -7.61 -3.93 24.43
C TRP A 196 -6.74 -4.27 25.62
N HIS A 197 -6.10 -5.45 25.60
CA HIS A 197 -5.25 -5.92 26.70
C HIS A 197 -4.02 -5.05 26.95
N ASN A 198 -3.53 -4.34 25.92
CA ASN A 198 -2.41 -3.41 26.02
C ASN A 198 -2.81 -2.05 26.62
N PHE A 199 -4.10 -1.70 26.70
CA PHE A 199 -4.50 -0.46 27.34
C PHE A 199 -4.28 -0.50 28.86
N PRO A 200 -3.90 0.64 29.47
CA PRO A 200 -3.82 0.77 30.91
C PRO A 200 -5.09 0.27 31.61
N ALA A 201 -4.94 -0.38 32.77
CA ALA A 201 -6.06 -0.93 33.52
C ALA A 201 -7.11 0.13 33.88
N GLU A 202 -6.70 1.38 34.04
CA GLU A 202 -7.60 2.52 34.23
C GLU A 202 -8.50 2.76 33.01
N VAL A 203 -7.91 2.78 31.80
CA VAL A 203 -8.66 2.95 30.55
C VAL A 203 -9.63 1.79 30.36
N ARG A 204 -9.19 0.54 30.52
CA ARG A 204 -10.08 -0.62 30.39
C ARG A 204 -11.25 -0.57 31.37
N ARG A 205 -11.02 -0.16 32.62
CA ARG A 205 -12.10 0.02 33.61
C ARG A 205 -13.05 1.15 33.27
N ALA A 206 -12.53 2.27 32.75
CA ALA A 206 -13.35 3.42 32.40
C ALA A 206 -14.30 3.13 31.23
N TYR A 207 -13.85 2.35 30.25
CA TYR A 207 -14.66 2.01 29.07
C TYR A 207 -15.49 0.72 29.26
N GLY A 208 -15.01 -0.23 30.07
CA GLY A 208 -15.69 -1.49 30.35
C GLY A 208 -15.58 -2.52 29.21
N ASP A 209 -15.69 -3.81 29.54
CA ASP A 209 -15.53 -4.90 28.56
C ASP A 209 -16.65 -4.93 27.50
N SER A 210 -17.82 -4.36 27.78
CA SER A 210 -18.88 -4.19 26.77
C SER A 210 -18.44 -3.31 25.61
N HIS A 211 -17.55 -2.35 25.84
CA HIS A 211 -17.02 -1.49 24.77
C HIS A 211 -16.18 -2.28 23.75
N LEU A 212 -15.45 -3.29 24.20
CA LEU A 212 -14.71 -4.18 23.31
C LEU A 212 -15.69 -4.97 22.44
N GLN A 213 -16.72 -5.57 23.04
CA GLN A 213 -17.73 -6.36 22.33
C GLN A 213 -18.50 -5.52 21.29
N ASP A 214 -18.87 -4.29 21.65
CA ASP A 214 -19.50 -3.35 20.73
C ASP A 214 -18.57 -2.97 19.58
N SER A 215 -17.29 -2.72 19.87
CA SER A 215 -16.27 -2.38 18.87
C SER A 215 -15.99 -3.53 17.90
N GLU A 216 -15.90 -4.76 18.41
CA GLU A 216 -15.79 -5.98 17.60
C GLU A 216 -17.00 -6.12 16.68
N SER A 217 -18.20 -6.00 17.23
CA SER A 217 -19.46 -6.11 16.49
C SER A 217 -19.57 -5.07 15.37
N GLN A 218 -19.23 -3.82 15.66
CA GLN A 218 -19.23 -2.74 14.67
C GLN A 218 -18.23 -2.99 13.54
N ARG A 219 -17.00 -3.41 13.84
CA ARG A 219 -15.99 -3.69 12.81
C ARG A 219 -16.37 -4.89 11.95
N ILE A 220 -16.86 -5.96 12.54
CA ILE A 220 -17.31 -7.15 11.81
C ILE A 220 -18.48 -6.79 10.89
N LEU A 221 -19.46 -6.05 11.39
CA LEU A 221 -20.60 -5.61 10.60
C LEU A 221 -20.16 -4.73 9.42
N PHE A 222 -19.22 -3.81 9.66
CA PHE A 222 -18.68 -2.95 8.62
C PHE A 222 -17.99 -3.74 7.51
N VAL A 223 -17.11 -4.68 7.85
CA VAL A 223 -16.42 -5.53 6.87
C VAL A 223 -17.42 -6.36 6.06
N LYS A 224 -18.40 -6.98 6.73
CA LYS A 224 -19.47 -7.75 6.05
C LYS A 224 -20.35 -6.91 5.13
N PHE A 225 -20.52 -5.63 5.41
CA PHE A 225 -21.28 -4.73 4.55
C PHE A 225 -20.50 -4.32 3.30
N CYS A 226 -19.17 -4.26 3.39
CA CYS A 226 -18.32 -3.72 2.35
C CYS A 226 -17.78 -4.76 1.34
N LEU A 227 -17.76 -6.05 1.71
CA LEU A 227 -17.36 -7.18 0.86
C LEU A 227 -18.57 -7.86 0.22
#